data_AF-A0A2X0PGD8-F1
#
_entry.id   AF-A0A2X0PGD8-F1
#
_cell.length_a   1.000
_cell.length_b   1.000
_cell.length_c   1.000
_cell.angle_alpha   90.00
_cell.angle_beta   90.00
_cell.angle_gamma   90.00
#
_symmetry.space_group_name_H-M   'P 1'
#
loop_
_entity.id
_entity.type
_entity.pdbx_description
1 polymer ?
#
loop_
_entity_poly.entity_id
_entity_poly.type
_entity_poly.pdbx_seq_one_letter_code
_entity_poly.pdbx_strand_id
1 'polypeptide(L)'
;MAQQRSFQKYVSKHHENDLFDAVASFIPDNLDELHLWSYNIDVDNLDEENVSFDDMKVEQVFVNGDTLTNDIEFDVLVSGAIYFSKCDRHNDYEDSCNAWFRVNCRATIDGELKNFKVHDVETYDKKKNRFHRRLSDALVPIISSEDVEFEAEQFLKLYFPVAMEIPQRIDPLLIAEKMGLTVEYHEISEDGNIFGQIYFHDALLDGKEIKAKTILIDPRVIESRGIGGLNNTIMHECVHWHKHRLAWTNVKYLDTK
;
A
#
# COMPACT_ATOMS: atom_id res chain seq x y z
N MET A 1 -22.22 -5.95 8.45
CA MET A 1 -21.05 -5.19 8.91
C MET A 1 -19.88 -5.59 8.02
N ALA A 2 -19.38 -4.70 7.17
CA ALA A 2 -18.24 -5.00 6.32
C ALA A 2 -17.03 -5.26 7.21
N GLN A 3 -16.41 -6.43 7.07
CA GLN A 3 -15.18 -6.77 7.80
C GLN A 3 -14.12 -5.71 7.43
N GLN A 4 -13.52 -5.09 8.44
CA GLN A 4 -12.59 -3.98 8.23
C GLN A 4 -11.28 -4.56 7.67
N ARG A 5 -11.05 -4.35 6.38
CA ARG A 5 -9.87 -4.78 5.62
C ARG A 5 -8.63 -4.10 6.18
N SER A 6 -7.60 -4.88 6.50
CA SER A 6 -6.37 -4.38 7.11
C SER A 6 -5.16 -5.07 6.52
N PHE A 7 -4.38 -4.33 5.74
CA PHE A 7 -3.12 -4.82 5.17
C PHE A 7 -2.09 -5.11 6.26
N GLN A 8 -2.07 -4.29 7.32
CA GLN A 8 -1.25 -4.57 8.50
C GLN A 8 -1.54 -5.95 9.07
N LYS A 9 -2.81 -6.28 9.35
CA LYS A 9 -3.18 -7.60 9.90
C LYS A 9 -2.79 -8.74 8.97
N TYR A 10 -2.92 -8.55 7.67
CA TYR A 10 -2.50 -9.54 6.69
C TYR A 10 -0.98 -9.81 6.77
N VAL A 11 -0.16 -8.75 6.74
CA VAL A 11 1.30 -8.87 6.86
C VAL A 11 1.69 -9.53 8.18
N SER A 12 1.09 -9.11 9.30
CA SER A 12 1.32 -9.72 10.61
C SER A 12 0.99 -11.21 10.66
N LYS A 13 -0.03 -11.67 9.94
CA LYS A 13 -0.46 -13.09 9.97
C LYS A 13 0.37 -13.97 9.05
N HIS A 14 0.81 -13.44 7.91
CA HIS A 14 1.37 -14.24 6.81
C HIS A 14 2.90 -14.15 6.69
N HIS A 15 3.51 -13.07 7.19
CA HIS A 15 4.94 -12.77 7.02
C HIS A 15 5.65 -12.47 8.35
N GLU A 16 5.08 -12.90 9.47
CA GLU A 16 5.71 -12.71 10.79
C GLU A 16 7.10 -13.32 10.86
N ASN A 17 7.25 -14.58 10.41
CA ASN A 17 8.54 -15.27 10.41
C ASN A 17 9.56 -14.56 9.49
N ASP A 18 9.14 -14.15 8.29
CA ASP A 18 10.04 -13.46 7.35
C ASP A 18 10.57 -12.13 7.95
N LEU A 19 9.71 -11.41 8.68
CA LEU A 19 10.07 -10.17 9.37
C LEU A 19 10.97 -10.44 10.57
N PHE A 20 10.65 -11.46 11.35
CA PHE A 20 11.44 -11.88 12.51
C PHE A 20 12.85 -12.27 12.09
N ASP A 21 12.97 -13.17 11.10
CA ASP A 21 14.26 -13.67 10.61
C ASP A 21 15.14 -12.52 10.10
N ALA A 22 14.54 -11.55 9.40
CA ALA A 22 15.25 -10.38 8.90
C ALA A 22 15.79 -9.48 10.03
N VAL A 23 14.98 -9.21 11.05
CA VAL A 23 15.41 -8.38 12.20
C VAL A 23 16.40 -9.11 13.08
N ALA A 24 16.16 -10.39 13.37
CA ALA A 24 17.07 -11.23 14.15
C ALA A 24 18.45 -11.35 13.47
N SER A 25 18.50 -11.40 12.13
CA SER A 25 19.75 -11.40 11.38
C SER A 25 20.42 -10.02 11.35
N PHE A 26 19.66 -8.93 11.42
CA PHE A 26 20.19 -7.57 11.42
C PHE A 26 20.90 -7.21 12.74
N ILE A 27 20.38 -7.68 13.87
CA ILE A 27 20.83 -7.24 15.20
C ILE A 27 22.33 -7.52 15.47
N PRO A 28 22.84 -8.75 15.29
CA PRO A 28 24.25 -9.06 15.57
C PRO A 28 25.23 -8.22 14.74
N ASP A 29 24.92 -8.01 13.45
CA ASP A 29 25.78 -7.27 12.53
C ASP A 29 25.79 -5.74 12.78
N ASN A 30 24.87 -5.23 13.61
CA ASN A 30 24.62 -3.79 13.77
C ASN A 30 24.51 -3.34 15.23
N LEU A 31 25.11 -4.07 16.18
CA LEU A 31 25.02 -3.76 17.62
C LEU A 31 25.37 -2.30 17.96
N ASP A 32 26.38 -1.72 17.29
CA ASP A 32 26.80 -0.32 17.49
C ASP A 32 25.73 0.71 17.09
N GLU A 33 24.83 0.34 16.17
CA GLU A 33 23.71 1.20 15.73
C GLU A 33 22.49 1.05 16.63
N LEU A 34 22.41 -0.06 17.36
CA LEU A 34 21.37 -0.28 18.35
C LEU A 34 21.75 0.55 19.57
N HIS A 35 20.96 1.59 19.87
CA HIS A 35 21.09 2.37 21.10
C HIS A 35 20.67 1.55 22.33
N LEU A 36 21.32 0.40 22.56
CA LEU A 36 21.13 -0.49 23.68
C LEU A 36 21.53 0.22 24.96
N TRP A 37 20.90 -0.16 26.07
CA TRP A 37 21.24 0.36 27.37
C TRP A 37 20.95 -0.68 28.44
N SER A 38 21.86 -0.80 29.41
CA SER A 38 21.68 -1.61 30.61
C SER A 38 22.42 -0.97 31.78
N TYR A 39 21.87 -1.14 32.98
CA TYR A 39 22.54 -0.74 34.22
C TYR A 39 23.49 -1.82 34.76
N ASN A 40 23.33 -3.06 34.29
CA ASN A 40 24.00 -4.24 34.83
C ASN A 40 25.03 -4.83 33.87
N ILE A 41 24.86 -4.60 32.57
CA ILE A 41 25.70 -5.17 31.51
C ILE A 41 26.34 -4.03 30.71
N ASP A 42 27.64 -4.13 30.47
CA ASP A 42 28.37 -3.26 29.54
C ASP A 42 28.01 -3.65 28.10
N VAL A 43 26.97 -3.00 27.56
CA VAL A 43 26.39 -3.29 26.24
C VAL A 43 27.32 -2.94 25.08
N ASP A 44 28.30 -2.05 25.31
CA ASP A 44 29.29 -1.63 24.31
C ASP A 44 30.35 -2.71 24.04
N ASN A 45 30.39 -3.77 24.86
CA ASN A 45 31.32 -4.90 24.76
C ASN A 45 30.58 -6.25 24.83
N LEU A 46 29.46 -6.37 24.12
CA LEU A 46 28.71 -7.62 23.97
C LEU A 46 29.25 -8.44 22.79
N ASP A 47 29.38 -9.75 23.00
CA ASP A 47 29.58 -10.69 21.90
C ASP A 47 28.24 -10.96 21.21
N GLU A 48 28.27 -11.01 19.88
CA GLU A 48 27.09 -11.29 19.02
C GLU A 48 26.31 -12.54 19.45
N GLU A 49 27.01 -13.60 19.88
CA GLU A 49 26.43 -14.87 20.32
C GLU A 49 25.56 -14.75 21.60
N ASN A 50 25.75 -13.67 22.36
CA ASN A 50 25.04 -13.42 23.62
C ASN A 50 23.84 -12.49 23.45
N VAL A 51 23.49 -12.14 22.20
CA VAL A 51 22.35 -11.27 21.88
C VAL A 51 21.29 -12.06 21.12
N SER A 52 20.04 -11.94 21.54
CA SER A 52 18.90 -12.56 20.86
C SER A 52 17.72 -11.60 20.78
N PHE A 53 16.80 -11.89 19.87
CA PHE A 53 15.61 -11.08 19.61
C PHE A 53 14.37 -11.94 19.78
N ASP A 54 13.38 -11.46 20.51
CA ASP A 54 12.09 -12.13 20.69
C ASP A 54 10.97 -11.11 20.94
N ASP A 55 9.75 -11.59 21.22
CA ASP A 55 8.56 -10.79 21.48
C ASP A 55 8.25 -9.78 20.36
N MET A 56 8.54 -10.16 19.11
CA MET A 56 8.32 -9.30 17.95
C MET A 56 6.83 -9.02 17.77
N LYS A 57 6.52 -7.76 17.51
CA LYS A 57 5.17 -7.30 17.17
C LYS A 57 5.19 -6.34 16.00
N VAL A 58 4.33 -6.57 15.02
CA VAL A 58 4.06 -5.62 13.94
C VAL A 58 3.19 -4.48 14.48
N GLU A 59 3.77 -3.28 14.54
CA GLU A 59 3.09 -2.10 15.05
C GLU A 59 2.34 -1.35 13.94
N GLN A 60 2.95 -1.21 12.76
CA GLN A 60 2.35 -0.46 11.65
C GLN A 60 2.92 -0.86 10.30
N VAL A 61 2.12 -0.72 9.23
CA VAL A 61 2.58 -0.88 7.85
C VAL A 61 2.32 0.41 7.06
N PHE A 62 3.32 0.86 6.29
CA PHE A 62 3.21 2.00 5.39
C PHE A 62 3.47 1.57 3.96
N VAL A 63 2.46 1.69 3.10
CA VAL A 63 2.58 1.33 1.69
C VAL A 63 2.81 2.57 0.84
N ASN A 64 3.78 2.50 -0.06
CA ASN A 64 4.05 3.54 -1.05
C ASN A 64 2.88 3.64 -2.05
N GLY A 65 2.18 4.78 -2.06
CA GLY A 65 1.03 5.03 -2.92
C GLY A 65 1.36 5.55 -4.32
N ASP A 66 2.64 5.82 -4.62
CA ASP A 66 3.08 6.33 -5.92
C ASP A 66 3.23 5.24 -6.98
N THR A 67 3.09 3.95 -6.62
CA THR A 67 3.21 2.86 -7.59
C THR A 67 2.03 2.80 -8.57
N LEU A 68 2.36 2.66 -9.85
CA LEU A 68 1.42 2.50 -10.96
C LEU A 68 1.21 1.03 -11.35
N THR A 69 1.98 0.15 -10.73
CA THR A 69 1.94 -1.28 -10.98
C THR A 69 1.27 -2.00 -9.81
N ASN A 70 1.28 -3.32 -9.87
CA ASN A 70 0.92 -4.18 -8.75
C ASN A 70 2.13 -4.48 -7.86
N ASP A 71 3.33 -4.09 -8.26
CA ASP A 71 4.53 -4.17 -7.42
C ASP A 71 4.51 -3.01 -6.45
N ILE A 72 4.50 -3.34 -5.16
CA ILE A 72 4.45 -2.40 -4.06
C ILE A 72 5.76 -2.43 -3.28
N GLU A 73 6.13 -1.26 -2.81
CA GLU A 73 7.16 -1.07 -1.80
C GLU A 73 6.46 -0.57 -0.53
N PHE A 74 6.84 -1.14 0.61
CA PHE A 74 6.22 -0.81 1.88
C PHE A 74 7.18 -1.01 3.03
N ASP A 75 6.97 -0.24 4.08
CA ASP A 75 7.71 -0.36 5.32
C ASP A 75 6.84 -1.05 6.37
N VAL A 76 7.41 -2.00 7.09
CA VAL A 76 6.81 -2.62 8.26
C VAL A 76 7.57 -2.12 9.49
N LEU A 77 6.86 -1.44 10.38
CA LEU A 77 7.37 -1.10 11.70
C LEU A 77 7.13 -2.26 12.64
N VAL A 78 8.21 -2.78 13.21
CA VAL A 78 8.16 -3.83 14.22
C VAL A 78 8.81 -3.35 15.51
N SER A 79 8.26 -3.78 16.64
CA SER A 79 8.85 -3.64 17.95
C SER A 79 9.21 -5.04 18.48
N GLY A 80 10.18 -5.15 19.38
CA GLY A 80 10.50 -6.40 20.04
C GLY A 80 11.55 -6.22 21.13
N ALA A 81 11.76 -7.28 21.90
CA ALA A 81 12.73 -7.31 22.98
C ALA A 81 14.06 -7.86 22.47
N ILE A 82 15.13 -7.13 22.72
CA ILE A 82 16.50 -7.60 22.55
C ILE A 82 16.96 -8.08 23.92
N TYR A 83 17.26 -9.37 24.03
CA TYR A 83 17.84 -9.99 25.21
C TYR A 83 19.34 -10.07 25.04
N PHE A 84 20.07 -9.79 26.11
CA PHE A 84 21.50 -9.93 26.11
C PHE A 84 21.98 -10.45 27.45
N SER A 85 23.00 -11.29 27.41
CA SER A 85 23.56 -11.94 28.59
C SER A 85 25.07 -11.75 28.68
N LYS A 86 25.59 -11.79 29.90
CA LYS A 86 27.02 -11.80 30.15
C LYS A 86 27.32 -12.77 31.28
N CYS A 87 28.05 -13.84 30.93
CA CYS A 87 28.60 -14.77 31.90
C CYS A 87 30.01 -14.30 32.28
N ASP A 88 30.22 -13.99 33.55
CA ASP A 88 31.55 -13.86 34.13
C ASP A 88 31.87 -15.08 35.01
N ARG A 89 33.07 -15.12 35.61
CA ARG A 89 33.50 -16.29 36.42
C ARG A 89 32.65 -16.53 37.67
N HIS A 90 31.82 -15.58 38.08
CA HIS A 90 31.10 -15.56 39.37
C HIS A 90 29.60 -15.27 39.24
N ASN A 91 29.15 -14.60 38.18
CA ASN A 91 27.77 -14.19 37.97
C ASN A 91 27.36 -14.33 36.50
N ASP A 92 26.09 -14.69 36.33
CA ASP A 92 25.37 -14.63 35.07
C ASP A 92 24.42 -13.43 35.14
N TYR A 93 24.61 -12.46 34.26
CA TYR A 93 23.73 -11.30 34.12
C TYR A 93 22.91 -11.45 32.85
N GLU A 94 21.61 -11.27 32.96
CA GLU A 94 20.68 -11.17 31.84
C GLU A 94 19.95 -9.84 31.95
N ASP A 95 19.78 -9.16 30.82
CA ASP A 95 18.97 -7.96 30.74
C ASP A 95 18.31 -7.89 29.36
N SER A 96 17.35 -6.98 29.20
CA SER A 96 16.67 -6.78 27.93
C SER A 96 16.26 -5.34 27.73
N CYS A 97 16.17 -4.93 26.47
CA CYS A 97 15.60 -3.64 26.12
C CYS A 97 14.69 -3.75 24.91
N ASN A 98 13.66 -2.92 24.86
CA ASN A 98 12.76 -2.86 23.72
C ASN A 98 13.34 -1.96 22.63
N ALA A 99 13.37 -2.49 21.40
CA ALA A 99 13.81 -1.77 20.22
C ALA A 99 12.71 -1.72 19.15
N TRP A 100 12.82 -0.73 18.27
CA TRP A 100 11.91 -0.55 17.15
C TRP A 100 12.72 -0.57 15.86
N PHE A 101 12.22 -1.31 14.87
CA PHE A 101 12.85 -1.47 13.58
C PHE A 101 11.90 -1.09 12.47
N ARG A 102 12.46 -0.61 11.37
CA ARG A 102 11.76 -0.46 10.10
C ARG A 102 12.33 -1.48 9.14
N VAL A 103 11.46 -2.35 8.65
CA VAL A 103 11.77 -3.36 7.64
C VAL A 103 11.18 -2.90 6.32
N ASN A 104 12.02 -2.62 5.33
CA ASN A 104 11.59 -2.26 4.00
C ASN A 104 11.36 -3.53 3.18
N CYS A 105 10.17 -3.64 2.60
CA CYS A 105 9.71 -4.83 1.90
C CYS A 105 9.24 -4.48 0.48
N ARG A 106 9.35 -5.47 -0.41
CA ARG A 106 8.77 -5.44 -1.76
C ARG A 106 7.95 -6.69 -2.00
N ALA A 107 6.84 -6.53 -2.71
CA ALA A 107 5.97 -7.63 -3.10
C ALA A 107 5.11 -7.24 -4.30
N THR A 108 4.51 -8.24 -4.94
CA THR A 108 3.51 -8.05 -6.00
C THR A 108 2.13 -8.37 -5.44
N ILE A 109 1.17 -7.45 -5.55
CA ILE A 109 -0.23 -7.74 -5.22
C ILE A 109 -0.99 -8.15 -6.48
N ASP A 110 -1.16 -9.46 -6.66
CA ASP A 110 -1.95 -10.03 -7.75
C ASP A 110 -2.95 -11.01 -7.17
N GLY A 111 -4.01 -10.40 -6.66
CA GLY A 111 -4.85 -11.05 -5.72
C GLY A 111 -4.16 -11.22 -4.38
N GLU A 112 -3.26 -12.20 -4.22
CA GLU A 112 -2.48 -12.37 -2.98
C GLU A 112 -1.18 -11.56 -3.01
N LEU A 113 -0.52 -11.45 -1.85
CA LEU A 113 0.83 -10.92 -1.76
C LEU A 113 1.83 -11.99 -2.23
N LYS A 114 2.38 -11.82 -3.42
CA LYS A 114 3.36 -12.72 -4.04
C LYS A 114 4.75 -12.10 -3.99
N ASN A 115 5.77 -12.94 -4.11
CA ASN A 115 7.17 -12.51 -4.23
C ASN A 115 7.63 -11.58 -3.09
N PHE A 116 7.11 -11.80 -1.87
CA PHE A 116 7.52 -11.03 -0.70
C PHE A 116 9.03 -11.14 -0.50
N LYS A 117 9.69 -9.99 -0.35
CA LYS A 117 11.12 -9.88 -0.09
C LYS A 117 11.37 -8.74 0.88
N VAL A 118 12.16 -9.01 1.90
CA VAL A 118 12.80 -7.97 2.70
C VAL A 118 13.98 -7.41 1.89
N HIS A 119 14.00 -6.10 1.70
CA HIS A 119 15.03 -5.39 0.97
C HIS A 119 16.08 -4.80 1.93
N ASP A 120 15.65 -4.28 3.07
CA ASP A 120 16.50 -3.54 4.01
C ASP A 120 15.88 -3.53 5.42
N VAL A 121 16.72 -3.45 6.45
CA VAL A 121 16.31 -3.32 7.86
C VAL A 121 17.09 -2.14 8.45
N GLU A 122 16.41 -1.23 9.13
CA GLU A 122 17.04 -0.12 9.84
C GLU A 122 16.43 0.07 11.23
N THR A 123 17.17 0.69 12.15
CA THR A 123 16.59 1.18 13.40
C THR A 123 15.54 2.25 13.12
N TYR A 124 14.44 2.21 13.87
CA TYR A 124 13.32 3.12 13.62
C TYR A 124 13.62 4.54 14.10
N ASP A 125 13.69 5.47 13.15
CA ASP A 125 13.67 6.92 13.42
C ASP A 125 12.33 7.53 13.00
N LYS A 126 11.59 8.06 13.99
CA LYS A 126 10.30 8.74 13.79
C LYS A 126 10.39 9.96 12.86
N LYS A 127 11.56 10.61 12.77
CA LYS A 127 11.76 11.77 11.89
C LYS A 127 11.96 11.38 10.44
N LYS A 128 12.42 10.15 10.16
CA LYS A 128 12.58 9.65 8.80
C LYS A 128 11.23 9.24 8.24
N ASN A 129 10.75 9.92 7.20
CA ASN A 129 9.61 9.48 6.42
C ASN A 129 10.07 9.05 5.02
N ARG A 130 9.97 7.75 4.69
CA ARG A 130 10.31 7.23 3.35
C ARG A 130 9.23 7.54 2.30
N PHE A 131 7.96 7.60 2.69
CA PHE A 131 6.84 7.77 1.75
C PHE A 131 6.03 9.04 2.02
N HIS A 132 6.01 9.94 1.04
CA HIS A 132 5.21 11.16 1.11
C HIS A 132 3.72 10.88 0.88
N ARG A 133 3.38 10.02 -0.09
CA ARG A 133 2.00 9.63 -0.39
C ARG A 133 1.74 8.20 0.04
N ARG A 134 1.30 8.03 1.28
CA ARG A 134 1.01 6.72 1.86
C ARG A 134 -0.41 6.30 1.52
N LEU A 135 -0.58 5.01 1.26
CA LEU A 135 -1.91 4.41 1.28
C LEU A 135 -2.38 4.23 2.74
N SER A 136 -3.69 4.26 2.93
CA SER A 136 -4.33 3.78 4.15
C SER A 136 -4.14 2.27 4.33
N ASP A 137 -4.50 1.76 5.52
CA ASP A 137 -4.45 0.31 5.83
C ASP A 137 -5.36 -0.54 4.92
N ALA A 138 -6.36 0.08 4.27
CA ALA A 138 -7.19 -0.56 3.25
C ALA A 138 -6.65 -0.40 1.82
N LEU A 139 -5.39 0.02 1.67
CA LEU A 139 -4.70 0.31 0.39
C LEU A 139 -5.39 1.42 -0.44
N VAL A 140 -6.17 2.29 0.20
CA VAL A 140 -6.81 3.45 -0.43
C VAL A 140 -5.90 4.67 -0.31
N PRO A 141 -5.63 5.42 -1.40
CA PRO A 141 -4.85 6.65 -1.34
C PRO A 141 -5.47 7.72 -0.44
N ILE A 142 -4.62 8.45 0.27
CA ILE A 142 -5.02 9.60 1.09
C ILE A 142 -4.57 10.86 0.34
N ILE A 143 -5.52 11.60 -0.21
CA ILE A 143 -5.25 12.83 -0.97
C ILE A 143 -5.81 14.00 -0.17
N SER A 144 -4.95 14.94 0.20
CA SER A 144 -5.37 16.17 0.86
C SER A 144 -5.97 17.15 -0.16
N SER A 145 -6.75 18.13 0.30
CA SER A 145 -7.26 19.19 -0.58
C SER A 145 -6.16 20.01 -1.24
N GLU A 146 -4.99 20.11 -0.61
CA GLU A 146 -3.83 20.85 -1.12
C GLU A 146 -3.11 20.08 -2.24
N ASP A 147 -3.24 18.74 -2.25
CA ASP A 147 -2.59 17.87 -3.24
C ASP A 147 -3.42 17.65 -4.51
N VAL A 148 -4.69 18.08 -4.55
CA VAL A 148 -5.61 17.77 -5.66
C VAL A 148 -5.06 18.22 -7.02
N GLU A 149 -4.51 19.43 -7.09
CA GLU A 149 -3.94 19.96 -8.34
C GLU A 149 -2.70 19.16 -8.77
N PHE A 150 -1.84 18.82 -7.82
CA PHE A 150 -0.67 17.99 -8.08
C PHE A 150 -1.08 16.61 -8.62
N GLU A 151 -2.06 15.96 -7.99
CA GLU A 151 -2.54 14.65 -8.42
C GLU A 151 -3.17 14.68 -9.82
N ALA A 152 -3.91 15.74 -10.13
CA ALA A 152 -4.46 15.95 -11.47
C ALA A 152 -3.33 16.12 -12.51
N GLU A 153 -2.30 16.91 -12.18
CA GLU A 153 -1.15 17.11 -13.05
C GLU A 153 -0.38 15.81 -13.32
N GLN A 154 -0.11 15.02 -12.28
CA GLN A 154 0.59 13.73 -12.44
C GLN A 154 -0.23 12.74 -13.27
N PHE A 155 -1.54 12.69 -13.04
CA PHE A 155 -2.44 11.85 -13.83
C PHE A 155 -2.39 12.20 -15.32
N LEU A 156 -2.43 13.50 -15.64
CA LEU A 156 -2.33 13.96 -17.03
C LEU A 156 -0.94 13.74 -17.62
N LYS A 157 0.14 13.96 -16.88
CA LYS A 157 1.51 13.63 -17.33
C LYS A 157 1.64 12.17 -17.76
N LEU A 158 0.95 11.27 -17.06
CA LEU A 158 1.03 9.84 -17.32
C LEU A 158 0.19 9.41 -18.53
N TYR A 159 -1.07 9.85 -18.62
CA TYR A 159 -2.01 9.35 -19.63
C TYR A 159 -2.29 10.34 -20.77
N PHE A 160 -1.99 11.62 -20.60
CA PHE A 160 -2.24 12.66 -21.60
C PHE A 160 -1.18 13.77 -21.57
N PRO A 161 0.12 13.45 -21.77
CA PRO A 161 1.22 14.41 -21.56
C PRO A 161 1.15 15.64 -22.46
N VAL A 162 0.54 15.54 -23.64
CA VAL A 162 0.42 16.65 -24.60
C VAL A 162 -0.36 17.83 -24.00
N ALA A 163 -1.28 17.60 -23.05
CA ALA A 163 -1.98 18.69 -22.36
C ALA A 163 -1.05 19.55 -21.49
N MET A 164 0.14 19.06 -21.14
CA MET A 164 1.15 19.83 -20.39
C MET A 164 1.94 20.78 -21.27
N GLU A 165 1.96 20.55 -22.58
CA GLU A 165 2.71 21.37 -23.54
C GLU A 165 1.83 22.43 -24.20
N ILE A 166 0.59 22.04 -24.54
CA ILE A 166 -0.32 22.89 -25.33
C ILE A 166 -1.71 22.86 -24.68
N PRO A 167 -2.28 24.04 -24.35
CA PRO A 167 -3.67 24.12 -23.90
C PRO A 167 -4.61 23.49 -24.91
N GLN A 168 -5.29 22.43 -24.51
CA GLN A 168 -6.18 21.66 -25.38
C GLN A 168 -7.30 21.02 -24.58
N ARG A 169 -8.34 20.59 -25.30
CA ARG A 169 -9.40 19.79 -24.69
C ARG A 169 -8.84 18.41 -24.32
N ILE A 170 -9.07 18.00 -23.08
CA ILE A 170 -8.77 16.64 -22.63
C ILE A 170 -9.84 15.71 -23.21
N ASP A 171 -9.40 14.63 -23.87
CA ASP A 171 -10.26 13.56 -24.37
C ASP A 171 -10.28 12.38 -23.39
N PRO A 172 -11.38 12.18 -22.64
CA PRO A 172 -11.49 11.09 -21.67
C PRO A 172 -11.45 9.70 -22.29
N LEU A 173 -11.94 9.54 -23.52
CA LEU A 173 -11.95 8.25 -24.20
C LEU A 173 -10.53 7.83 -24.56
N LEU A 174 -9.70 8.78 -25.03
CA LEU A 174 -8.29 8.51 -25.30
C LEU A 174 -7.51 8.17 -24.02
N ILE A 175 -7.85 8.82 -22.90
CA ILE A 175 -7.26 8.49 -21.59
C ILE A 175 -7.66 7.07 -21.17
N ALA A 176 -8.94 6.72 -21.23
CA ALA A 176 -9.43 5.38 -20.91
C ALA A 176 -8.75 4.31 -21.77
N GLU A 177 -8.63 4.54 -23.08
CA GLU A 177 -7.94 3.65 -24.01
C GLU A 177 -6.46 3.44 -23.61
N LYS A 178 -5.72 4.52 -23.33
CA LYS A 178 -4.31 4.43 -22.89
C LYS A 178 -4.13 3.71 -21.56
N MET A 179 -5.15 3.75 -20.71
CA MET A 179 -5.19 3.00 -19.45
C MET A 179 -5.54 1.52 -19.65
N GLY A 180 -5.89 1.11 -20.87
CA GLY A 180 -6.39 -0.22 -21.20
C GLY A 180 -7.79 -0.48 -20.66
N LEU A 181 -8.60 0.58 -20.51
CA LEU A 181 -9.99 0.51 -20.08
C LEU A 181 -10.92 0.47 -21.29
N THR A 182 -12.02 -0.28 -21.16
CA THR A 182 -13.10 -0.31 -22.15
C THR A 182 -14.24 0.58 -21.66
N VAL A 183 -14.81 1.42 -22.51
CA VAL A 183 -15.98 2.24 -22.17
C VAL A 183 -17.19 1.70 -22.94
N GLU A 184 -18.23 1.27 -22.22
CA GLU A 184 -19.49 0.81 -22.79
C GLU A 184 -20.66 1.67 -22.30
N TYR A 185 -21.65 1.88 -23.16
CA TYR A 185 -22.86 2.61 -22.80
C TYR A 185 -23.96 1.62 -22.41
N HIS A 186 -24.50 1.78 -21.21
CA HIS A 186 -25.54 0.90 -20.68
C HIS A 186 -26.34 1.62 -19.59
N GLU A 187 -27.64 1.39 -19.50
CA GLU A 187 -28.44 1.90 -18.37
C GLU A 187 -28.02 1.18 -17.09
N ILE A 188 -27.53 1.92 -16.09
CA ILE A 188 -26.89 1.30 -14.91
C ILE A 188 -27.89 1.12 -13.77
N SER A 189 -28.78 2.10 -13.56
CA SER A 189 -29.82 2.05 -12.54
C SER A 189 -31.18 2.43 -13.14
N GLU A 190 -32.27 1.82 -12.67
CA GLU A 190 -33.62 2.10 -13.21
C GLU A 190 -33.96 3.59 -13.16
N ASP A 191 -33.59 4.25 -12.05
CA ASP A 191 -33.84 5.67 -11.78
C ASP A 191 -32.85 6.63 -12.45
N GLY A 192 -31.78 6.13 -13.08
CA GLY A 192 -30.75 6.94 -13.76
C GLY A 192 -29.88 7.78 -12.81
N ASN A 193 -29.82 7.42 -11.52
CA ASN A 193 -29.00 8.13 -10.53
C ASN A 193 -27.51 7.71 -10.54
N ILE A 194 -27.17 6.59 -11.18
CA ILE A 194 -25.77 6.17 -11.38
C ILE A 194 -25.35 6.52 -12.81
N PHE A 195 -24.41 7.46 -12.96
CA PHE A 195 -23.95 7.92 -14.28
C PHE A 195 -22.81 7.09 -14.85
N GLY A 196 -21.98 6.49 -13.99
CA GLY A 196 -20.82 5.72 -14.39
C GLY A 196 -20.45 4.69 -13.33
N GLN A 197 -19.83 3.60 -13.78
CA GLN A 197 -19.36 2.54 -12.89
C GLN A 197 -18.17 1.79 -13.50
N ILE A 198 -17.02 1.84 -12.84
CA ILE A 198 -15.85 1.01 -13.14
C ILE A 198 -15.96 -0.39 -12.51
N TYR A 199 -15.62 -1.42 -13.29
CA TYR A 199 -15.55 -2.81 -12.85
C TYR A 199 -14.09 -3.23 -12.60
N PHE A 200 -13.76 -3.48 -11.33
CA PHE A 200 -12.43 -3.98 -10.91
C PHE A 200 -12.25 -5.49 -11.12
N HIS A 201 -13.35 -6.22 -11.26
CA HIS A 201 -13.40 -7.66 -11.51
C HIS A 201 -14.47 -7.99 -12.53
N ASP A 202 -14.36 -9.16 -13.14
CA ASP A 202 -15.42 -9.74 -13.93
C ASP A 202 -16.70 -9.85 -13.09
N ALA A 203 -17.82 -9.40 -13.66
CA ALA A 203 -19.13 -9.35 -13.01
C ALA A 203 -20.23 -9.79 -13.99
N LEU A 204 -21.37 -10.18 -13.43
CA LEU A 204 -22.59 -10.47 -14.19
C LEU A 204 -23.62 -9.38 -13.88
N LEU A 205 -24.02 -8.63 -14.90
CA LEU A 205 -25.08 -7.61 -14.83
C LEU A 205 -26.21 -8.07 -15.77
N ASP A 206 -27.39 -8.34 -15.22
CA ASP A 206 -28.58 -8.78 -15.96
C ASP A 206 -28.33 -9.94 -16.96
N GLY A 207 -27.46 -10.88 -16.55
CA GLY A 207 -27.07 -12.03 -17.38
C GLY A 207 -26.01 -11.74 -18.44
N LYS A 208 -25.58 -10.48 -18.60
CA LYS A 208 -24.42 -10.10 -19.41
C LYS A 208 -23.15 -10.13 -18.57
N GLU A 209 -22.12 -10.78 -19.08
CA GLU A 209 -20.79 -10.74 -18.49
C GLU A 209 -20.12 -9.39 -18.81
N ILE A 210 -19.69 -8.70 -17.75
CA ILE A 210 -18.89 -7.47 -17.82
C ILE A 210 -17.48 -7.85 -17.35
N LYS A 211 -16.50 -7.62 -18.21
CA LYS A 211 -15.09 -7.89 -17.88
C LYS A 211 -14.52 -6.82 -16.95
N ALA A 212 -13.51 -7.20 -16.15
CA ALA A 212 -12.68 -6.25 -15.43
C ALA A 212 -12.08 -5.23 -16.41
N LYS A 213 -11.80 -4.01 -15.92
CA LYS A 213 -11.34 -2.86 -16.73
C LYS A 213 -12.42 -2.27 -17.65
N THR A 214 -13.68 -2.57 -17.42
CA THR A 214 -14.79 -1.95 -18.15
C THR A 214 -15.43 -0.85 -17.32
N ILE A 215 -15.59 0.33 -17.92
CA ILE A 215 -16.40 1.44 -17.44
C ILE A 215 -17.75 1.35 -18.14
N LEU A 216 -18.82 1.19 -17.36
CA LEU A 216 -20.17 1.43 -17.85
C LEU A 216 -20.52 2.89 -17.68
N ILE A 217 -21.14 3.48 -18.70
CA ILE A 217 -21.66 4.85 -18.68
C ILE A 217 -23.14 4.82 -19.01
N ASP A 218 -23.93 5.48 -18.16
CA ASP A 218 -25.35 5.67 -18.43
C ASP A 218 -25.54 6.76 -19.50
N PRO A 219 -26.12 6.45 -20.68
CA PRO A 219 -26.26 7.42 -21.76
C PRO A 219 -27.14 8.63 -21.37
N ARG A 220 -28.03 8.48 -20.38
CA ARG A 220 -28.89 9.57 -19.86
C ARG A 220 -28.09 10.69 -19.17
N VAL A 221 -26.80 10.48 -18.89
CA VAL A 221 -25.90 11.55 -18.43
C VAL A 221 -25.79 12.69 -19.45
N ILE A 222 -25.90 12.37 -20.74
CA ILE A 222 -25.83 13.39 -21.81
C ILE A 222 -27.06 14.29 -21.76
N GLU A 223 -28.23 13.70 -21.54
CA GLU A 223 -29.50 14.44 -21.45
C GLU A 223 -29.53 15.32 -20.19
N SER A 224 -29.05 14.80 -19.07
CA SER A 224 -29.09 15.50 -17.78
C SER A 224 -27.95 16.51 -17.58
N ARG A 225 -26.75 16.26 -18.10
CA ARG A 225 -25.53 17.05 -17.83
C ARG A 225 -24.71 17.43 -19.07
N GLY A 226 -25.17 17.07 -20.26
CA GLY A 226 -24.49 17.35 -21.52
C GLY A 226 -23.17 16.59 -21.70
N ILE A 227 -22.44 16.95 -22.75
CA ILE A 227 -21.14 16.35 -23.09
C ILE A 227 -20.10 16.60 -21.98
N GLY A 228 -20.17 17.74 -21.28
CA GLY A 228 -19.30 18.03 -20.16
C GLY A 228 -19.50 17.05 -18.99
N GLY A 229 -20.75 16.73 -18.68
CA GLY A 229 -21.09 15.70 -17.69
C GLY A 229 -20.59 14.32 -18.08
N LEU A 230 -20.85 13.89 -19.31
CA LEU A 230 -20.32 12.65 -19.86
C LEU A 230 -18.80 12.55 -19.72
N ASN A 231 -18.09 13.60 -20.15
CA ASN A 231 -16.63 13.64 -20.09
C ASN A 231 -16.12 13.57 -18.66
N ASN A 232 -16.78 14.26 -17.73
CA ASN A 232 -16.42 14.23 -16.31
C ASN A 232 -16.65 12.83 -15.71
N THR A 233 -17.76 12.16 -16.05
CA THR A 233 -18.04 10.81 -15.57
C THR A 233 -16.98 9.81 -16.06
N ILE A 234 -16.62 9.81 -17.35
CA ILE A 234 -15.57 8.92 -17.86
C ILE A 234 -14.23 9.20 -17.14
N MET A 235 -13.86 10.47 -16.98
CA MET A 235 -12.64 10.84 -16.25
C MET A 235 -12.68 10.40 -14.78
N HIS A 236 -13.83 10.53 -14.11
CA HIS A 236 -14.03 10.11 -12.73
C HIS A 236 -13.77 8.61 -12.57
N GLU A 237 -14.35 7.79 -13.45
CA GLU A 237 -14.13 6.34 -13.44
C GLU A 237 -12.67 5.96 -13.79
N CYS A 238 -12.02 6.71 -14.69
CA CYS A 238 -10.59 6.54 -14.95
C CYS A 238 -9.75 6.83 -13.69
N VAL A 239 -10.03 7.92 -12.98
CA VAL A 239 -9.35 8.25 -11.72
C VAL A 239 -9.63 7.17 -10.66
N HIS A 240 -10.85 6.65 -10.58
CA HIS A 240 -11.16 5.54 -9.68
C HIS A 240 -10.33 4.30 -9.99
N TRP A 241 -10.20 3.91 -11.27
CA TRP A 241 -9.32 2.82 -11.66
C TRP A 241 -7.87 3.09 -11.23
N HIS A 242 -7.35 4.27 -11.57
CA HIS A 242 -5.97 4.64 -11.29
C HIS A 242 -5.66 4.64 -9.79
N LYS A 243 -6.52 5.23 -8.95
CA LYS A 243 -6.26 5.39 -7.51
C LYS A 243 -6.66 4.18 -6.69
N HIS A 244 -7.68 3.42 -7.08
CA HIS A 244 -8.24 2.40 -6.20
C HIS A 244 -8.00 0.96 -6.64
N ARG A 245 -7.34 0.71 -7.78
CA ARG A 245 -7.07 -0.66 -8.24
C ARG A 245 -6.41 -1.57 -7.20
N LEU A 246 -5.47 -1.07 -6.38
CA LEU A 246 -4.81 -1.88 -5.35
C LEU A 246 -5.77 -2.33 -4.25
N ALA A 247 -6.65 -1.43 -3.80
CA ALA A 247 -7.66 -1.72 -2.80
C ALA A 247 -8.76 -2.66 -3.33
N TRP A 248 -9.22 -2.46 -4.57
CA TRP A 248 -10.39 -3.17 -5.09
C TRP A 248 -10.07 -4.43 -5.88
N THR A 249 -8.95 -4.51 -6.60
CA THR A 249 -8.57 -5.75 -7.31
C THR A 249 -8.23 -6.88 -6.34
N ASN A 250 -7.79 -6.54 -5.13
CA ASN A 250 -7.20 -7.49 -4.18
C ASN A 250 -8.10 -7.74 -2.95
N VAL A 251 -9.38 -7.36 -3.05
CA VAL A 251 -10.39 -7.47 -1.98
C VAL A 251 -10.54 -8.87 -1.42
N LYS A 252 -10.39 -9.90 -2.25
CA LYS A 252 -10.58 -11.30 -1.83
C LYS A 252 -9.57 -11.77 -0.77
N TYR A 253 -8.47 -11.06 -0.58
CA TYR A 253 -7.31 -11.52 0.21
C TYR A 253 -7.18 -10.82 1.56
N LEU A 254 -7.71 -9.60 1.69
CA LEU A 254 -7.81 -8.92 2.98
C LEU A 254 -9.01 -9.40 3.83
N ASP A 255 -9.92 -10.16 3.22
CA ASP A 255 -11.14 -10.69 3.84
C ASP A 255 -11.02 -12.18 4.25
N THR A 256 -9.90 -12.86 3.96
CA THR A 256 -9.69 -14.27 4.36
C THR A 256 -9.36 -14.40 5.85
N LYS A 257 -10.35 -14.94 6.58
CA LYS A 257 -10.30 -15.27 8.03
C LYS A 257 -9.14 -16.16 8.41
#